data_AF-A0A4S3KQI8-F1
#
_entry.id   AF-A0A4S3KQI8-F1
#
_cell.length_a   1.000
_cell.length_b   1.000
_cell.length_c   1.000
_cell.angle_alpha   90.00
_cell.angle_beta   90.00
_cell.angle_gamma   90.00
#
_symmetry.space_group_name_H-M   'P 1'
#
loop_
_entity.id
_entity.type
_entity.pdbx_description
1 polymer ?
#
loop_
_entity_poly.entity_id
_entity_poly.type
_entity_poly.pdbx_seq_one_letter_code
_entity_poly.pdbx_strand_id
1 'polypeptide(L)'
;MMRPIAFLGLCAASTLLMMSAATHADTLHTQVRLEKHMDLPSGGMSMAQVERRFGAPERKLPVRGGGSRWQPPIHRWVYPGYIVYFEHKIVIHSVADAPAGERPVH
;
A
#
# COMPACT_ATOMS: atom_id res chain seq x y z
N MET A 1 -43.57 33.96 47.78
CA MET A 1 -44.86 34.34 47.15
C MET A 1 -44.59 34.75 45.70
N MET A 2 -45.22 34.04 44.74
CA MET A 2 -45.29 34.26 43.27
C MET A 2 -43.95 34.34 42.50
N ARG A 3 -43.75 33.67 41.37
CA ARG A 3 -44.59 33.60 40.16
C ARG A 3 -44.35 32.30 39.36
N PRO A 4 -45.38 31.69 38.76
CA PRO A 4 -45.25 30.62 37.76
C PRO A 4 -45.26 31.20 36.34
N ILE A 5 -44.46 30.66 35.42
CA ILE A 5 -44.67 30.87 33.98
C ILE A 5 -44.28 29.56 33.27
N ALA A 6 -45.28 28.72 33.04
CA ALA A 6 -45.23 27.73 31.97
C ALA A 6 -45.75 28.42 30.71
N PHE A 7 -44.94 28.48 29.65
CA PHE A 7 -45.44 28.62 28.29
C PHE A 7 -44.75 27.58 27.40
N LEU A 8 -45.60 26.68 26.92
CA LEU A 8 -45.38 25.64 25.94
C LEU A 8 -45.71 26.25 24.55
N GLY A 9 -44.90 26.00 23.52
CA GLY A 9 -45.27 26.23 22.11
C GLY A 9 -44.09 26.69 21.23
N LEU A 10 -43.46 25.83 20.43
CA LEU A 10 -43.84 25.41 19.07
C LEU A 10 -43.27 26.34 17.97
N CYS A 11 -42.15 25.93 17.35
CA CYS A 11 -41.69 26.30 16.00
C CYS A 11 -40.95 25.06 15.44
N ALA A 12 -41.64 24.14 14.77
CA ALA A 12 -41.89 24.14 13.33
C ALA A 12 -40.62 23.93 12.47
N ALA A 13 -40.38 22.66 12.13
CA ALA A 13 -39.80 22.14 10.88
C ALA A 13 -38.52 22.80 10.32
N SER A 14 -37.38 22.14 10.55
CA SER A 14 -36.21 22.24 9.67
C SER A 14 -35.65 20.84 9.43
N THR A 15 -36.44 19.96 8.81
CA THR A 15 -35.95 18.69 8.25
C THR A 15 -35.17 19.00 6.98
N LEU A 16 -33.91 19.41 7.15
CA LEU A 16 -32.97 19.58 6.04
C LEU A 16 -32.68 18.19 5.45
N LEU A 17 -33.15 17.98 4.22
CA LEU A 17 -32.99 16.76 3.44
C LEU A 17 -31.49 16.55 3.14
N MET A 18 -30.80 15.77 3.97
CA MET A 18 -29.44 15.31 3.72
C MET A 18 -29.49 14.24 2.62
N MET A 19 -29.45 14.69 1.36
CA MET A 19 -29.14 13.84 0.22
C MET A 19 -27.67 13.43 0.34
N SER A 20 -27.45 12.29 1.01
CA SER A 20 -26.13 11.65 1.09
C SER A 20 -25.75 11.19 -0.31
N ALA A 21 -24.86 11.93 -0.97
CA ALA A 21 -24.26 11.48 -2.22
C ALA A 21 -23.48 10.19 -1.93
N ALA A 22 -23.89 9.08 -2.53
CA ALA A 22 -23.14 7.85 -2.47
C ALA A 22 -21.77 8.09 -3.14
N THR A 23 -20.73 8.17 -2.32
CA THR A 23 -19.35 8.22 -2.79
C THR A 23 -18.99 6.85 -3.37
N HIS A 24 -18.97 6.74 -4.70
CA HIS A 24 -18.41 5.57 -5.37
C HIS A 24 -16.88 5.65 -5.29
N ALA A 25 -16.28 4.86 -4.39
CA ALA A 25 -14.85 4.59 -4.38
C ALA A 25 -14.59 3.37 -5.26
N ASP A 26 -13.87 3.57 -6.36
CA ASP A 26 -13.42 2.47 -7.21
C ASP A 26 -12.13 1.90 -6.63
N THR A 27 -12.13 0.62 -6.27
CA THR A 27 -10.98 -0.04 -5.64
C THR A 27 -10.15 -0.79 -6.67
N LEU A 28 -9.02 -0.20 -7.07
CA LEU A 28 -8.06 -0.83 -7.99
C LEU A 28 -7.31 -1.98 -7.29
N HIS A 29 -7.68 -3.22 -7.61
CA HIS A 29 -7.21 -4.46 -6.95
C HIS A 29 -6.34 -5.38 -7.81
N THR A 30 -5.60 -4.86 -8.79
CA THR A 30 -4.97 -5.73 -9.81
C THR A 30 -3.60 -6.29 -9.40
N GLN A 31 -2.74 -5.51 -8.74
CA GLN A 31 -1.33 -5.89 -8.51
C GLN A 31 -1.13 -6.89 -7.36
N VAL A 32 -1.76 -6.65 -6.20
CA VAL A 32 -1.60 -7.51 -5.00
C VAL A 32 -2.06 -8.96 -5.24
N ARG A 33 -3.02 -9.16 -6.15
CA ARG A 33 -3.49 -10.51 -6.49
C ARG A 33 -2.41 -11.32 -7.20
N LEU A 34 -1.68 -10.71 -8.14
CA LEU A 34 -0.63 -11.42 -8.89
C LEU A 34 0.47 -11.92 -7.94
N GLU A 35 0.92 -11.07 -7.02
CA GLU A 35 1.93 -11.41 -6.03
C GLU A 35 1.51 -12.59 -5.14
N LYS A 36 0.23 -12.66 -4.76
CA LYS A 36 -0.30 -13.75 -3.93
C LYS A 36 -0.23 -15.13 -4.60
N HIS A 37 -0.15 -15.18 -5.93
CA HIS A 37 -0.08 -16.43 -6.69
C HIS A 37 1.35 -16.88 -7.03
N MET A 38 2.37 -16.07 -6.71
CA MET A 38 3.79 -16.39 -6.94
C MET A 38 4.50 -16.76 -5.63
N ASP A 39 5.43 -17.72 -5.66
CA ASP A 39 6.34 -17.97 -4.52
C ASP A 39 7.39 -16.85 -4.50
N LEU A 40 7.06 -15.74 -3.83
CA LEU A 40 7.92 -14.58 -3.70
C LEU A 40 8.63 -14.57 -2.33
N PRO A 41 9.85 -14.01 -2.25
CA PRO A 41 10.49 -13.74 -0.97
C PRO A 41 9.57 -12.90 -0.08
N SER A 42 9.24 -13.44 1.09
CA SER A 42 8.36 -12.76 2.04
C SER A 42 9.10 -11.65 2.79
N GLY A 43 8.36 -10.63 3.23
CA GLY A 43 8.89 -9.56 4.08
C GLY A 43 9.62 -10.12 5.31
N GLY A 44 10.74 -9.49 5.68
CA GLY A 44 11.56 -9.91 6.81
C GLY A 44 12.67 -10.93 6.51
N MET A 45 12.66 -11.58 5.34
CA MET A 45 13.78 -12.46 4.96
C MET A 45 15.09 -11.67 4.80
N SER A 46 16.21 -12.26 5.21
CA SER A 46 17.53 -11.69 4.94
C SER A 46 17.98 -11.98 3.50
N MET A 47 18.86 -11.14 2.96
CA MET A 47 19.50 -11.37 1.65
C MET A 47 20.04 -12.80 1.50
N ALA A 48 20.71 -13.35 2.51
CA ALA A 48 21.26 -14.69 2.48
C ALA A 48 20.18 -15.79 2.47
N GLN A 49 19.04 -15.57 3.14
CA GLN A 49 17.89 -16.48 3.07
C GLN A 49 17.25 -16.44 1.68
N VAL A 50 17.16 -15.24 1.07
CA VAL A 50 16.65 -15.10 -0.29
C VAL A 50 17.56 -15.81 -1.28
N GLU A 51 18.88 -15.57 -1.26
CA GLU A 51 19.80 -16.27 -2.18
C GLU A 51 19.78 -17.79 -1.99
N ARG A 52 19.65 -18.26 -0.74
CA ARG A 52 19.60 -19.70 -0.44
C ARG A 52 18.32 -20.37 -0.99
N ARG A 53 17.17 -19.70 -0.90
CA ARG A 53 15.88 -20.28 -1.27
C ARG A 53 15.51 -20.03 -2.73
N PHE A 54 15.85 -18.87 -3.27
CA PHE A 54 15.45 -18.41 -4.61
C PHE A 54 16.63 -18.36 -5.60
N GLY A 55 17.85 -18.63 -5.14
CA GLY A 55 19.06 -18.55 -5.96
C GLY A 55 19.63 -17.12 -6.06
N ALA A 56 20.73 -17.01 -6.81
CA ALA A 56 21.34 -15.71 -7.08
C ALA A 56 20.45 -14.86 -7.99
N PRO A 57 20.35 -13.54 -7.75
CA PRO A 57 19.59 -12.66 -8.62
C PRO A 57 20.27 -12.49 -9.99
N GLU A 58 19.49 -12.24 -11.03
CA GLU A 58 19.99 -11.93 -12.38
C GLU A 58 20.79 -10.63 -12.39
N ARG A 59 20.32 -9.64 -11.61
CA ARG A 59 20.97 -8.33 -11.54
C ARG A 59 20.75 -7.67 -10.18
N LYS A 60 21.82 -7.10 -9.62
CA LYS A 60 21.76 -6.22 -8.45
C LYS A 60 21.79 -4.77 -8.95
N LEU A 61 20.68 -4.04 -8.83
CA LEU A 61 20.58 -2.66 -9.29
C LEU A 61 21.34 -1.70 -8.34
N PRO A 62 21.71 -0.49 -8.82
CA PRO A 62 22.31 0.52 -7.97
C PRO A 62 21.45 0.80 -6.74
N VAL A 63 22.12 0.83 -5.58
CA VAL A 63 21.53 1.19 -4.29
C VAL A 63 21.01 2.62 -4.36
N ARG A 64 19.85 2.86 -3.75
CA ARG A 64 19.26 4.18 -3.61
C ARG A 64 19.17 4.55 -2.13
N GLY A 65 19.20 5.83 -1.80
CA GLY A 65 19.31 6.26 -0.40
C GLY A 65 20.70 5.98 0.18
N GLY A 66 20.79 5.87 1.50
CA GLY A 66 22.03 5.65 2.26
C GLY A 66 22.81 6.91 2.61
N GLY A 67 22.37 8.10 2.16
CA GLY A 67 23.06 9.37 2.46
C GLY A 67 22.75 9.95 3.85
N SER A 68 21.74 9.44 4.55
CA SER A 68 21.34 9.91 5.87
C SER A 68 20.48 8.85 6.58
N ARG A 69 20.36 8.95 7.91
CA ARG A 69 19.49 8.08 8.72
C ARG A 69 18.02 8.11 8.29
N TRP A 70 17.57 9.20 7.68
CA TRP A 70 16.19 9.38 7.21
C TRP A 70 15.95 8.82 5.81
N GLN A 71 17.01 8.40 5.12
CA GLN A 71 16.96 7.82 3.78
C GLN A 71 17.78 6.54 3.83
N PRO A 72 17.25 5.46 4.42
CA PRO A 72 17.99 4.21 4.54
C PRO A 72 18.35 3.65 3.16
N PRO A 73 19.44 2.88 3.05
CA PRO A 73 19.85 2.29 1.79
C PRO A 73 18.85 1.21 1.34
N ILE A 74 18.37 1.35 0.10
CA ILE A 74 17.46 0.41 -0.56
C ILE A 74 18.22 -0.34 -1.65
N HIS A 75 18.40 -1.64 -1.43
CA HIS A 75 18.96 -2.56 -2.41
C HIS A 75 17.83 -3.18 -3.23
N ARG A 76 18.07 -3.38 -4.52
CA ARG A 76 17.07 -3.93 -5.44
C ARG A 76 17.68 -5.03 -6.27
N TRP A 77 17.14 -6.23 -6.11
CA TRP A 77 17.61 -7.41 -6.82
C TRP A 77 16.54 -7.88 -7.79
N VAL A 78 16.95 -8.11 -9.02
CA VAL A 78 16.10 -8.56 -10.11
C VAL A 78 16.16 -10.08 -10.18
N TYR A 79 14.99 -10.69 -10.19
CA TYR A 79 14.76 -12.10 -10.46
C TYR A 79 13.88 -12.23 -11.70
N PRO A 80 13.77 -13.44 -12.29
CA PRO A 80 12.87 -13.65 -13.42
C PRO A 80 11.42 -13.30 -13.05
N GLY A 81 10.90 -12.21 -13.62
CA GLY A 81 9.50 -11.78 -13.46
C GLY A 81 9.17 -11.03 -12.16
N TYR A 82 10.15 -10.67 -11.33
CA TYR A 82 9.91 -9.85 -10.13
C TYR A 82 11.18 -9.17 -9.61
N ILE A 83 10.99 -8.12 -8.79
CA ILE A 83 12.07 -7.40 -8.11
C ILE A 83 11.88 -7.47 -6.59
N VAL A 84 12.95 -7.81 -5.88
CA VAL A 84 13.00 -7.83 -4.43
C VAL A 84 13.69 -6.56 -3.92
N TYR A 85 13.00 -5.85 -3.04
CA TYR A 85 13.47 -4.65 -2.38
C TYR A 85 13.92 -4.99 -0.97
N PHE A 86 15.14 -4.57 -0.64
CA PHE A 86 15.69 -4.71 0.70
C PHE A 86 15.99 -3.35 1.29
N GLU A 87 15.62 -3.15 2.53
CA GLU A 87 16.22 -2.10 3.35
C GLU A 87 17.38 -2.74 4.14
N HIS A 88 18.57 -2.16 4.02
CA HIS A 88 19.80 -2.77 4.52
C HIS A 88 20.00 -4.20 3.98
N LYS A 89 19.65 -5.23 4.76
CA LYS A 89 19.80 -6.65 4.40
C LYS A 89 18.49 -7.42 4.48
N ILE A 90 17.36 -6.75 4.72
CA ILE A 90 16.07 -7.35 5.02
C ILE A 90 15.06 -7.01 3.92
N VAL A 91 14.31 -8.00 3.46
CA VAL A 91 13.24 -7.81 2.48
C VAL A 91 12.17 -6.92 3.08
N ILE A 92 11.86 -5.83 2.38
CA ILE A 92 10.73 -4.96 2.69
C ILE A 92 9.57 -5.20 1.74
N HIS A 93 9.84 -5.58 0.48
CA HIS A 93 8.79 -5.85 -0.50
C HIS A 93 9.32 -6.67 -1.69
N SER A 94 8.43 -7.43 -2.34
CA SER A 94 8.70 -8.18 -3.57
C SER A 94 7.59 -7.84 -4.55
N VAL A 95 7.95 -7.26 -5.69
CA VAL A 95 7.00 -6.75 -6.68
C VAL A 95 7.06 -7.63 -7.92
N ALA A 96 5.93 -8.23 -8.30
CA ALA A 96 5.81 -8.98 -9.55
C ALA A 96 5.81 -8.01 -10.75
N ASP A 97 6.48 -8.40 -11.83
CA ASP A 97 6.40 -7.64 -13.08
C ASP A 97 4.94 -7.70 -13.60
N ALA A 98 4.41 -6.55 -14.00
CA ALA A 98 3.10 -6.51 -14.65
C ALA A 98 3.14 -7.32 -15.96
N PRO A 99 2.11 -8.15 -16.26
CA PRO A 99 2.00 -8.79 -17.55
C PRO A 99 2.03 -7.72 -18.65
N ALA A 100 2.64 -8.03 -19.79
CA ALA A 100 3.03 -7.06 -20.82
C ALA A 100 1.87 -6.23 -21.44
N GLY A 101 0.61 -6.44 -21.04
CA GLY A 101 -0.56 -5.66 -21.47
C GLY A 101 -1.09 -4.65 -20.44
N GLU A 102 -0.62 -4.66 -19.19
CA GLU A 102 -1.25 -3.90 -18.08
C GLU A 102 -0.49 -2.64 -17.65
N ARG A 103 0.64 -2.30 -18.29
CA ARG A 103 1.43 -1.11 -17.92
C ARG A 103 0.61 0.15 -18.26
N PRO A 104 0.09 0.90 -17.28
CA PRO A 104 -0.69 2.09 -17.58
C PRO A 104 0.25 3.11 -18.21
N VAL A 105 0.00 3.45 -19.47
CA VAL A 105 0.59 4.61 -20.11
C VAL A 105 -0.11 5.84 -19.51
N HIS A 106 0.52 6.46 -18.54
CA HIS A 106 0.20 7.81 -18.08
C HIS A 106 1.29 8.77 -18.54
#